data_AF-A0A7S6MQJ5-F1
#
_entry.id   AF-A0A7S6MQJ5-F1
#
_cell.length_a   1.000
_cell.length_b   1.000
_cell.length_c   1.000
_cell.angle_alpha   90.00
_cell.angle_beta   90.00
_cell.angle_gamma   90.00
#
_symmetry.space_group_name_H-M   'P 1'
#
loop_
_entity.id
_entity.type
_entity.pdbx_description
1 polymer ?
#
loop_
_entity_poly.entity_id
_entity_poly.type
_entity_poly.pdbx_seq_one_letter_code
_entity_poly.pdbx_strand_id
1 'polypeptide(L)'
;MIKRYRITGGHCRQCPRRADCLPESAKNRARFVYRSPHQHEIDKVRVRQETRAFISKMILRKWTIEGLFAEAKQFHGLRRARYRGLQKVSIQALMTAMAQNIKRIVKQSPSIYWLLKKYLSLREEILKVQNYLNYFRRIPKFFPHEAVSA
;
A
#
# COMPACT_ATOMS: atom_id res chain seq x y z
N MET A 1 18.67 -1.17 23.63
CA MET A 1 18.49 -2.24 24.64
C MET A 1 17.31 -1.87 25.55
N ILE A 2 16.33 -2.76 25.73
CA ILE A 2 15.17 -2.51 26.61
C ILE A 2 15.66 -2.50 28.07
N LYS A 3 15.33 -1.45 28.82
CA LYS A 3 15.66 -1.36 30.25
C LYS A 3 14.60 -2.07 31.08
N ARG A 4 15.03 -2.88 32.04
CA ARG A 4 14.18 -3.61 32.99
C ARG A 4 14.30 -2.94 34.36
N TYR A 5 13.16 -2.53 34.91
CA TYR A 5 13.06 -1.95 36.24
C TYR A 5 12.30 -2.91 37.15
N ARG A 6 12.73 -2.97 38.42
CA ARG A 6 12.10 -3.77 39.47
C ARG A 6 12.10 -2.96 40.75
N ILE A 7 10.99 -3.00 41.47
CA ILE A 7 10.91 -2.45 42.83
C ILE A 7 11.70 -3.39 43.77
N THR A 8 12.65 -2.82 44.51
CA THR A 8 13.44 -3.50 45.55
C THR A 8 12.63 -3.57 46.86
N GLY A 9 13.10 -4.31 47.88
CA GLY A 9 12.55 -4.19 49.23
C GLY A 9 11.21 -4.90 49.53
N GLY A 10 10.72 -5.79 48.68
CA GLY A 10 9.55 -6.63 49.03
C GLY A 10 8.20 -5.89 49.13
N HIS A 11 8.14 -4.62 48.75
CA HIS A 11 6.91 -3.80 48.78
C HIS A 11 5.71 -4.44 48.07
N CYS A 12 5.96 -5.25 47.04
CA CYS A 12 4.89 -5.99 46.35
C CYS A 12 4.25 -7.11 47.18
N ARG A 13 4.80 -7.50 48.34
CA ARG A 13 4.23 -8.53 49.22
C ARG A 13 3.04 -8.01 50.02
N GLN A 14 3.15 -6.78 50.54
CA GLN A 14 2.12 -6.13 51.37
C GLN A 14 1.31 -5.07 50.60
N CYS A 15 1.48 -4.98 49.27
CA CYS A 15 0.78 -3.99 48.46
C CYS A 15 -0.73 -4.28 48.39
N PRO A 16 -1.60 -3.30 48.71
CA PRO A 16 -3.06 -3.48 48.62
C PRO A 16 -3.55 -3.84 47.21
N ARG A 17 -2.83 -3.40 46.16
CA ARG A 17 -3.14 -3.67 44.74
C ARG A 17 -2.38 -4.87 44.18
N ARG A 18 -1.91 -5.78 45.03
CA ARG A 18 -1.13 -6.95 44.61
C ARG A 18 -1.90 -7.82 43.62
N ALA A 19 -3.20 -8.04 43.86
CA ALA A 19 -4.07 -8.84 43.00
C ALA A 19 -4.21 -8.25 41.59
N ASP A 20 -4.26 -6.91 41.46
CA ASP A 20 -4.38 -6.23 40.16
C ASP A 20 -3.08 -6.26 39.35
N CYS A 21 -1.93 -6.28 40.05
CA CYS A 21 -0.62 -6.07 39.45
C CYS A 21 0.16 -7.35 39.16
N LEU A 22 -0.13 -8.44 39.90
CA LEU A 22 0.62 -9.69 39.85
C LEU A 22 -0.34 -10.87 39.74
N PRO A 23 -0.08 -11.85 38.85
CA PRO A 23 -0.86 -13.08 38.83
C PRO A 23 -0.64 -13.86 40.14
N GLU A 24 -1.62 -14.67 40.52
CA GLU A 24 -1.61 -15.42 41.78
C GLU A 24 -0.43 -16.41 41.90
N SER A 25 0.06 -16.89 40.75
CA SER A 25 1.28 -17.70 40.61
C SER A 25 2.57 -16.97 40.98
N ALA A 26 2.57 -15.64 41.07
CA ALA A 26 3.72 -14.82 41.39
C ALA A 26 3.94 -14.70 42.91
N LYS A 27 4.02 -15.83 43.62
CA LYS A 27 4.33 -15.87 45.07
C LYS A 27 5.67 -15.18 45.33
N ASN A 28 5.68 -14.17 46.19
CA ASN A 28 6.86 -13.39 46.60
C ASN A 28 7.65 -12.65 45.50
N ARG A 29 7.10 -12.49 44.28
CA ARG A 29 7.75 -11.74 43.18
C ARG A 29 7.34 -10.27 43.19
N ALA A 30 8.21 -9.42 42.64
CA ALA A 30 7.94 -8.01 42.37
C ALA A 30 7.60 -7.81 40.90
N ARG A 31 6.80 -6.78 40.59
CA ARG A 31 6.47 -6.42 39.22
C ARG A 31 7.71 -5.92 38.48
N PHE A 32 7.93 -6.44 37.28
CA PHE A 32 8.93 -5.93 36.37
C PHE A 32 8.29 -4.95 35.39
N VAL A 33 8.94 -3.81 35.18
CA VAL A 33 8.54 -2.82 34.17
C VAL A 33 9.61 -2.78 33.10
N TYR A 34 9.20 -2.96 31.86
CA TYR A 34 10.08 -2.87 30.70
C TYR A 34 9.84 -1.54 30.01
N ARG A 35 10.91 -0.77 29.77
CA ARG A 35 10.83 0.48 29.01
C ARG A 35 11.93 0.53 27.95
N SER A 36 11.53 0.91 26.74
CA SER A 36 12.48 1.20 25.67
C SER A 36 13.20 2.53 25.96
N PRO A 37 14.49 2.69 25.58
CA PRO A 37 15.14 4.00 25.55
C PRO A 37 14.38 5.01 24.68
N HIS A 38 13.65 4.54 23.67
CA HIS A 38 12.85 5.36 22.75
C HIS A 38 11.36 5.38 23.11
N GLN A 39 11.01 5.11 24.38
CA GLN A 39 9.61 5.00 24.79
C GLN A 39 8.80 6.25 24.44
N HIS A 40 9.38 7.43 24.62
CA HIS A 40 8.74 8.69 24.28
C HIS A 40 8.32 8.78 22.81
N GLU A 41 9.18 8.32 21.89
CA GLU A 41 8.85 8.31 20.46
C GLU A 41 7.81 7.26 20.11
N ILE A 42 7.84 6.10 20.79
CA ILE A 42 6.79 5.08 20.67
C ILE A 42 5.43 5.65 21.13
N ASP A 43 5.41 6.37 22.23
CA ASP A 43 4.19 6.95 22.78
C ASP A 43 3.64 8.05 21.85
N LYS A 44 4.49 8.91 21.27
CA LYS A 44 4.08 9.86 20.22
C LYS A 44 3.48 9.16 19.00
N VAL A 45 4.10 8.07 18.53
CA VAL A 45 3.56 7.31 17.39
C VAL A 45 2.22 6.67 17.76
N ARG A 46 2.07 6.16 18.99
CA ARG A 46 0.81 5.59 19.47
C ARG A 46 -0.32 6.62 19.47
N VAL A 47 -0.07 7.84 19.95
CA VAL A 47 -1.06 8.93 19.86
C VAL A 47 -1.43 9.22 18.39
N ARG A 48 -0.44 9.22 17.49
CA ARG A 48 -0.70 9.43 16.05
C ARG A 48 -1.49 8.29 15.39
N GLN A 49 -1.43 7.07 15.93
CA GLN A 49 -2.11 5.90 15.34
C GLN A 49 -3.63 6.05 15.27
N GLU A 50 -4.21 6.85 16.17
CA GLU A 50 -5.65 7.12 16.22
C GLU A 50 -6.10 8.12 15.15
N THR A 51 -5.16 8.85 14.54
CA THR A 51 -5.50 9.83 13.49
C THR A 51 -5.97 9.14 12.21
N ARG A 52 -6.99 9.69 11.58
CA ARG A 52 -7.51 9.18 10.29
C ARG A 52 -6.41 9.06 9.24
N ALA A 53 -5.53 10.06 9.14
CA ALA A 53 -4.41 10.04 8.20
C ALA A 53 -3.44 8.87 8.42
N PHE A 54 -3.16 8.53 9.68
CA PHE A 54 -2.32 7.36 9.99
C PHE A 54 -3.03 6.07 9.61
N ILE A 55 -4.31 5.93 9.97
CA ILE A 55 -5.12 4.74 9.66
C ILE A 55 -5.19 4.52 8.14
N SER A 56 -5.48 5.56 7.36
CA SER A 56 -5.52 5.47 5.90
C SER A 56 -4.19 5.02 5.32
N LYS A 57 -3.06 5.57 5.80
CA LYS A 57 -1.72 5.12 5.38
C LYS A 57 -1.44 3.68 5.77
N MET A 58 -1.85 3.26 6.98
CA MET A 58 -1.68 1.89 7.45
C MET A 58 -2.44 0.89 6.57
N ILE A 59 -3.70 1.20 6.23
CA ILE A 59 -4.52 0.36 5.34
C ILE A 59 -3.86 0.25 3.96
N LEU A 60 -3.39 1.36 3.40
CA LEU A 60 -2.70 1.36 2.11
C LEU A 60 -1.45 0.48 2.15
N ARG A 61 -0.64 0.56 3.22
CA ARG A 61 0.59 -0.24 3.38
C ARG A 61 0.32 -1.73 3.46
N LYS A 62 -0.75 -2.16 4.14
CA LYS A 62 -1.12 -3.58 4.24
C LYS A 62 -1.32 -4.22 2.88
N TRP A 63 -2.05 -3.54 1.99
CA TRP A 63 -2.38 -4.10 0.68
C TRP A 63 -1.28 -3.89 -0.37
N THR A 64 -0.57 -2.77 -0.33
CA THR A 64 0.47 -2.45 -1.31
C THR A 64 1.83 -3.03 -0.92
N ILE A 65 2.43 -2.47 0.12
CA ILE A 65 3.84 -2.69 0.48
C ILE A 65 4.04 -4.03 1.20
N GLU A 66 3.20 -4.35 2.19
CA GLU A 66 3.37 -5.57 2.99
C GLU A 66 3.15 -6.83 2.16
N GLY A 67 2.16 -6.81 1.25
CA GLY A 67 1.93 -7.89 0.28
C GLY A 67 3.12 -8.13 -0.65
N LEU A 68 3.72 -7.05 -1.18
CA LEU A 68 4.93 -7.12 -2.00
C LEU A 68 6.11 -7.79 -1.26
N PHE A 69 6.35 -7.38 -0.01
CA PHE A 69 7.44 -7.98 0.78
C PHE A 69 7.13 -9.41 1.22
N ALA A 70 5.86 -9.75 1.49
CA ALA A 70 5.46 -11.12 1.80
C ALA A 70 5.72 -12.03 0.59
N GLU A 71 5.28 -11.63 -0.60
CA GLU A 71 5.54 -12.35 -1.86
C GLU A 71 7.06 -12.52 -2.09
N ALA A 72 7.84 -11.45 -1.92
CA ALA A 72 9.28 -11.50 -2.09
C ALA A 72 9.96 -12.51 -1.13
N LYS A 73 9.52 -12.56 0.13
CA LYS A 73 10.06 -13.50 1.12
C LYS A 73 9.64 -14.94 0.84
N GLN A 74 8.38 -15.16 0.47
CA GLN A 74 7.78 -16.49 0.35
C GLN A 74 8.12 -17.17 -0.98
N PHE A 75 8.11 -16.41 -2.08
CA PHE A 75 8.26 -16.97 -3.44
C PHE A 75 9.57 -16.57 -4.13
N HIS A 76 10.31 -15.59 -3.61
CA HIS A 76 11.54 -15.08 -4.24
C HIS A 76 12.78 -15.17 -3.35
N GLY A 77 12.72 -15.96 -2.27
CA GLY A 77 13.89 -16.28 -1.44
C GLY A 77 14.45 -15.12 -0.61
N LEU A 78 13.72 -14.00 -0.51
CA LEU A 78 14.18 -12.80 0.21
C LEU A 78 14.16 -12.96 1.74
N ARG A 79 13.78 -14.14 2.25
CA ARG A 79 13.86 -14.51 3.68
C ARG A 79 15.31 -14.68 4.16
N ARG A 80 16.25 -14.95 3.25
CA ARG A 80 17.67 -15.08 3.55
C ARG A 80 18.50 -14.27 2.56
N ALA A 81 19.55 -13.63 3.07
CA ALA A 81 20.59 -13.07 2.22
C ALA A 81 21.41 -14.23 1.61
N ARG A 82 21.38 -14.36 0.28
CA ARG A 82 22.16 -15.38 -0.44
C ARG A 82 23.65 -15.04 -0.45
N TYR A 83 23.96 -13.75 -0.43
CA TYR A 83 25.32 -13.22 -0.47
C TYR A 83 25.65 -12.41 0.78
N ARG A 84 26.94 -12.29 1.09
CA ARG A 84 27.45 -11.44 2.17
C ARG A 84 27.82 -10.05 1.64
N GLY A 85 27.54 -9.02 2.44
CA GLY A 85 27.81 -7.62 2.12
C GLY A 85 26.60 -6.88 1.55
N LEU A 86 26.46 -5.61 1.95
CA LEU A 86 25.30 -4.77 1.61
C LEU A 86 25.07 -4.66 0.11
N GLN A 87 26.11 -4.41 -0.68
CA GLN A 87 26.00 -4.27 -2.12
C GLN A 87 25.41 -5.52 -2.79
N LYS A 88 25.88 -6.72 -2.42
CA LYS A 88 25.41 -7.97 -3.01
C LYS A 88 23.97 -8.31 -2.57
N VAL A 89 23.60 -7.98 -1.34
CA VAL A 89 22.21 -8.12 -0.86
C VAL A 89 21.28 -7.13 -1.57
N SER A 90 21.74 -5.90 -1.83
CA SER A 90 20.98 -4.92 -2.61
C SER A 90 20.72 -5.42 -4.03
N ILE A 91 21.71 -6.02 -4.70
CA ILE A 91 21.52 -6.63 -6.02
C ILE A 91 20.45 -7.73 -5.95
N GLN A 92 20.51 -8.63 -4.96
CA GLN A 92 19.49 -9.67 -4.77
C GLN A 92 18.09 -9.04 -4.63
N ALA A 93 17.95 -8.01 -3.78
CA ALA A 93 16.67 -7.36 -3.56
C ALA A 93 16.12 -6.66 -4.81
N LEU A 94 16.99 -5.98 -5.57
CA LEU A 94 16.62 -5.31 -6.82
C LEU A 94 16.19 -6.30 -7.89
N MET A 95 16.90 -7.42 -8.04
CA MET A 95 16.52 -8.49 -8.98
C MET A 95 15.18 -9.12 -8.61
N THR A 96 14.93 -9.34 -7.31
CA THR A 96 13.61 -9.80 -6.84
C THR A 96 12.50 -8.79 -7.16
N ALA A 97 12.72 -7.51 -6.88
CA ALA A 97 11.74 -6.46 -7.19
C ALA A 97 11.47 -6.36 -8.71
N MET A 98 12.51 -6.48 -9.54
CA MET A 98 12.38 -6.51 -10.99
C MET A 98 11.49 -7.68 -11.45
N ALA A 99 11.73 -8.88 -10.95
CA ALA A 99 10.91 -10.05 -11.26
C ALA A 99 9.44 -9.85 -10.84
N GLN A 100 9.20 -9.27 -9.66
CA GLN A 100 7.85 -8.94 -9.17
C GLN A 100 7.14 -7.90 -10.05
N ASN A 101 7.87 -6.91 -10.57
CA ASN A 101 7.33 -5.91 -11.48
C ASN A 101 6.99 -6.53 -12.84
N ILE A 102 7.87 -7.37 -13.39
CA ILE A 102 7.61 -8.09 -14.65
C ILE A 102 6.35 -8.96 -14.53
N LYS A 103 6.21 -9.72 -13.43
CA LYS A 103 4.99 -10.52 -13.17
C LYS A 103 3.71 -9.68 -13.20
N ARG A 104 3.74 -8.47 -12.63
CA ARG A 104 2.59 -7.54 -12.59
C ARG A 104 2.27 -6.94 -13.96
N ILE A 105 3.29 -6.62 -14.75
CA ILE A 105 3.13 -6.11 -16.12
C ILE A 105 2.49 -7.21 -16.99
N VAL A 106 3.06 -8.42 -16.97
CA VAL A 106 2.55 -9.56 -17.76
C VAL A 106 1.11 -9.88 -17.37
N LYS A 107 0.77 -9.85 -16.08
CA LYS A 107 -0.61 -10.06 -15.61
C LYS A 107 -1.60 -9.02 -16.12
N GLN A 108 -1.18 -7.76 -16.29
CA GLN A 108 -2.03 -6.67 -16.80
C GLN A 108 -2.05 -6.59 -18.33
N SER A 109 -1.06 -7.17 -19.01
CA SER A 109 -0.89 -7.09 -20.46
C SER A 109 -2.13 -7.51 -21.27
N PRO A 110 -2.85 -8.61 -20.94
CA PRO A 110 -4.06 -8.98 -21.70
C PRO A 110 -5.17 -7.94 -21.59
N SER A 111 -5.37 -7.36 -20.40
CA SER A 111 -6.37 -6.33 -20.14
C SER A 111 -6.03 -5.02 -20.84
N ILE A 112 -4.75 -4.61 -20.78
CA ILE A 112 -4.26 -3.41 -21.47
C ILE A 112 -4.37 -3.57 -22.98
N TYR A 113 -3.95 -4.72 -23.51
CA TYR A 113 -4.06 -5.02 -24.94
C TYR A 113 -5.51 -4.97 -25.43
N TRP A 114 -6.45 -5.57 -24.68
CA TRP A 114 -7.87 -5.53 -25.02
C TRP A 114 -8.43 -4.11 -24.99
N LEU A 115 -8.09 -3.30 -23.97
CA LEU A 115 -8.50 -1.90 -23.88
C LEU A 115 -7.95 -1.06 -25.02
N LEU A 116 -6.67 -1.23 -25.38
CA LEU A 116 -6.04 -0.51 -26.49
C LEU A 116 -6.67 -0.90 -27.84
N LYS A 117 -6.94 -2.19 -28.06
CA LYS A 117 -7.60 -2.67 -29.28
C LYS A 117 -9.02 -2.10 -29.39
N LYS A 118 -9.77 -2.07 -28.29
CA LYS A 118 -11.11 -1.47 -28.22
C LYS A 118 -11.08 0.04 -28.48
N TYR A 119 -10.12 0.76 -27.89
CA TYR A 119 -9.95 2.20 -28.13
C TYR A 119 -9.63 2.50 -29.59
N LEU A 120 -8.74 1.71 -30.22
CA LEU A 120 -8.40 1.86 -31.63
C LEU A 120 -9.62 1.64 -32.54
N SER A 121 -10.43 0.61 -32.30
CA SER A 121 -11.65 0.39 -33.10
C SER A 121 -12.67 1.51 -32.95
N LEU A 122 -12.90 1.99 -31.72
CA LEU A 122 -13.77 3.15 -31.45
C LEU A 122 -13.25 4.42 -32.12
N ARG A 123 -11.94 4.65 -32.12
CA ARG A 123 -11.32 5.80 -32.80
C ARG A 123 -11.57 5.76 -34.30
N GLU A 124 -11.44 4.60 -34.94
CA GLU A 124 -11.74 4.45 -36.36
C GLU A 124 -13.21 4.73 -36.69
N GLU A 125 -14.14 4.27 -35.85
CA GLU A 125 -15.57 4.58 -36.00
C GLU A 125 -15.85 6.07 -35.85
N ILE A 126 -15.27 6.72 -34.84
CA ILE A 126 -15.41 8.18 -34.63
C ILE A 126 -14.88 8.96 -35.83
N LEU A 127 -13.70 8.58 -36.36
CA LEU A 127 -13.12 9.23 -37.54
C LEU A 127 -14.02 9.06 -38.78
N LYS A 128 -14.65 7.89 -38.95
CA LYS A 128 -15.64 7.67 -40.03
C LYS A 128 -16.84 8.60 -39.89
N VAL A 129 -17.40 8.72 -38.69
CA VAL A 129 -18.55 9.61 -38.43
C VAL A 129 -18.17 11.07 -38.65
N GLN A 130 -17.00 11.51 -38.18
CA GLN A 130 -16.51 12.87 -38.43
C GLN A 130 -16.33 13.16 -39.92
N ASN A 131 -15.78 12.22 -40.68
CA ASN A 131 -15.65 12.35 -42.13
C ASN A 131 -17.02 12.43 -42.82
N TYR A 132 -17.99 11.63 -42.39
CA TYR A 132 -19.35 11.67 -42.92
C TYR A 132 -20.01 13.02 -42.60
N LEU A 133 -19.94 13.50 -41.36
CA LEU A 133 -20.46 14.82 -40.98
C LEU A 133 -19.79 15.97 -41.73
N ASN A 134 -18.48 15.88 -41.97
CA ASN A 134 -17.75 16.86 -42.78
C ASN A 134 -18.18 16.84 -44.25
N TYR A 135 -18.46 15.66 -44.81
CA TYR A 135 -19.05 15.52 -46.14
C TYR A 135 -20.41 16.21 -46.22
N PHE A 136 -21.33 15.93 -45.27
CA PHE A 136 -22.65 16.56 -45.23
C PHE A 136 -22.61 18.08 -45.02
N ARG A 137 -21.65 18.60 -44.24
CA ARG A 137 -21.45 20.06 -44.08
C ARG A 137 -20.98 20.75 -45.36
N ARG A 138 -20.32 20.03 -46.28
CA ARG A 138 -19.86 20.56 -47.57
C ARG A 138 -20.93 20.51 -48.65
N ILE A 139 -22.03 19.80 -48.43
CA ILE A 139 -23.18 19.83 -49.34
C ILE A 139 -23.80 21.24 -49.24
N PRO A 140 -23.87 22.01 -50.34
CA PRO A 140 -24.48 23.32 -50.31
C PRO A 140 -25.93 23.17 -49.86
N LYS A 141 -26.32 23.96 -48.84
CA LYS A 141 -27.72 24.04 -48.40
C LYS A 141 -28.54 24.64 -49.54
N PHE A 142 -29.11 23.80 -50.39
CA PHE A 142 -30.21 24.19 -51.29
C PHE A 142 -31.45 24.43 -50.43
N PHE A 143 -31.52 25.59 -49.78
CA PHE A 143 -32.79 26.13 -49.31
C PHE A 143 -33.27 27.11 -50.38
N PRO A 144 -34.45 26.89 -50.99
CA PRO A 144 -35.05 27.87 -51.87
C PRO A 144 -35.49 29.04 -50.98
N HIS A 145 -34.71 30.12 -50.98
CA HIS A 145 -35.21 31.41 -50.55
C HIS A 145 -35.99 32.01 -51.72
N GLU A 146 -37.27 32.31 -51.44
CA GLU A 146 -38.12 33.32 -52.08
C GLU A 146 -38.80 32.96 -53.41
N ALA A 147 -40.11 32.70 -53.29
CA ALA A 147 -41.12 33.24 -54.21
C ALA A 147 -42.48 33.32 -53.48
N VAL A 148 -42.63 34.28 -52.55
CA VAL A 148 -43.95 34.81 -52.14
C VAL A 148 -43.89 36.32 -52.30
N SER A 149 -44.18 36.79 -53.51
CA SER A 149 -44.61 38.17 -53.80
C SER A 149 -44.84 38.34 -55.31
N ALA A 150 -46.11 38.24 -55.73
CA ALA A 150 -46.77 39.03 -56.78
C ALA A 150 -48.21 38.53 -56.93
#